data_AF-A0A1Y4UUA0-F1
#
_entry.id   AF-A0A1Y4UUA0-F1
#
_cell.length_a   1.000
_cell.length_b   1.000
_cell.length_c   1.000
_cell.angle_alpha   90.00
_cell.angle_beta   90.00
_cell.angle_gamma   90.00
#
_symmetry.space_group_name_H-M   'P 1'
#
loop_
_entity.id
_entity.type
_entity.pdbx_description
1 polymer ?
#
loop_
_entity_poly.entity_id
_entity_poly.type
_entity_poly.pdbx_seq_one_letter_code
_entity_poly.pdbx_strand_id
1 'polypeptide(L)' 'MSSLLQKRTAAVETADAVIAIEGTPISDYARALSASWARGELTGEEMKAALLTYHRNLADQERRSHV' A
#
# COMPACT_ATOMS: atom_id res chain seq x y z
N MET A 1 26.09 6.78 5.61
CA MET A 1 24.69 6.85 6.10
C MET A 1 23.79 6.41 4.95
N SER A 2 22.79 5.55 5.18
CA SER A 2 21.84 5.16 4.13
C SER A 2 20.91 6.32 3.77
N SER A 3 20.60 6.47 2.48
CA SER A 3 19.66 7.47 1.99
C SER A 3 18.23 7.17 2.48
N LEU A 4 17.36 8.18 2.53
CA LEU A 4 15.97 7.97 2.91
C LEU A 4 15.28 6.97 1.96
N LEU A 5 15.59 7.03 0.66
CA LEU A 5 15.13 6.06 -0.33
C LEU A 5 15.53 4.63 0.06
N GLN A 6 16.81 4.38 0.36
CA GLN A 6 17.27 3.04 0.76
C GLN A 6 16.55 2.53 2.02
N LYS A 7 16.33 3.41 3.00
CA LYS A 7 15.59 3.04 4.22
C LYS A 7 14.14 2.68 3.93
N ARG A 8 13.47 3.44 3.05
CA ARG A 8 12.08 3.17 2.68
C ARG A 8 11.94 1.94 1.79
N THR A 9 12.86 1.71 0.85
CA THR A 9 12.90 0.48 0.04
C THR A 9 13.04 -0.75 0.94
N ALA A 10 13.98 -0.74 1.88
CA ALA A 10 14.14 -1.85 2.84
C ALA A 10 12.88 -2.07 3.70
N ALA A 11 12.16 -1.01 4.05
CA ALA A 11 10.90 -1.12 4.78
C ALA A 11 9.79 -1.80 3.93
N VAL A 12 9.70 -1.46 2.64
CA VAL A 12 8.76 -2.11 1.71
C VAL A 12 9.12 -3.58 1.50
N GLU A 13 10.40 -3.91 1.29
CA GLU A 13 10.86 -5.30 1.16
C GLU A 13 10.57 -6.13 2.41
N THR A 14 10.75 -5.53 3.60
CA THR A 14 10.42 -6.19 4.87
C THR A 14 8.92 -6.43 4.99
N ALA A 15 8.09 -5.45 4.62
CA ALA A 15 6.64 -5.61 4.62
C ALA A 15 6.19 -6.72 3.65
N ASP A 16 6.75 -6.75 2.43
CA ASP A 16 6.47 -7.80 1.44
C ASP A 16 6.89 -9.18 1.94
N ALA A 17 8.03 -9.29 2.63
CA ALA A 17 8.48 -10.55 3.23
C ALA A 17 7.53 -11.04 4.33
N VAL A 18 7.05 -10.14 5.21
CA VAL A 18 6.04 -10.48 6.23
C VAL A 18 4.75 -10.95 5.58
N ILE A 19 4.27 -10.24 4.55
CA ILE A 19 3.06 -10.60 3.81
C ILE A 19 3.20 -11.98 3.14
N ALA A 20 4.38 -12.28 2.58
CA ALA A 20 4.66 -13.57 1.94
C ALA A 20 4.67 -14.74 2.94
N ILE A 21 5.12 -14.52 4.18
CA ILE A 21 5.07 -15.52 5.25
C ILE A 21 3.61 -15.86 5.60
N GLU A 22 2.76 -14.84 5.70
CA GLU A 22 1.33 -14.98 6.05
C GLU A 22 0.45 -15.43 4.87
N GLY A 23 1.01 -15.56 3.67
CA GLY A 23 0.27 -15.91 2.45
C GLY A 23 -0.84 -14.92 2.08
N THR A 24 -0.80 -13.69 2.62
CA THR A 24 -1.85 -12.70 2.40
C THR A 24 -1.65 -11.99 1.07
N PRO A 25 -2.63 -11.96 0.15
CA PRO A 25 -2.47 -11.21 -1.08
C PRO A 25 -2.50 -9.71 -0.82
N ILE A 26 -1.47 -9.00 -1.27
CA ILE A 26 -1.48 -7.54 -1.38
C ILE A 26 -2.06 -7.13 -2.73
N SER A 27 -2.94 -6.13 -2.76
CA SER A 27 -3.49 -5.60 -4.00
C SER A 27 -2.43 -4.85 -4.82
N ASP A 28 -2.55 -4.89 -6.15
CA ASP A 28 -1.64 -4.16 -7.05
C ASP A 28 -1.64 -2.66 -6.77
N TYR A 29 -2.78 -2.10 -6.38
CA TYR A 29 -2.90 -0.70 -5.99
C TYR A 29 -2.07 -0.37 -4.74
N ALA A 30 -2.12 -1.22 -3.71
CA ALA A 30 -1.31 -1.04 -2.51
C ALA A 30 0.19 -1.18 -2.81
N ARG A 31 0.57 -2.13 -3.68
CA ARG A 31 1.96 -2.29 -4.14
C ARG A 31 2.48 -1.05 -4.86
N ALA A 32 1.68 -0.47 -5.76
CA ALA A 32 2.03 0.77 -6.45
C ALA A 32 2.24 1.94 -5.48
N LEU A 33 1.36 2.10 -4.49
CA LEU A 33 1.49 3.13 -3.46
C LEU A 33 2.74 2.95 -2.58
N SER A 34 3.07 1.71 -2.19
CA SER A 34 4.30 1.40 -1.45
C SER A 34 5.55 1.83 -2.24
N ALA A 35 5.56 1.58 -3.55
CA ALA A 35 6.67 1.99 -4.41
C ALA A 35 6.79 3.52 -4.53
N SER A 36 5.67 4.23 -4.70
CA SER A 36 5.65 5.70 -4.72
C SER A 36 6.08 6.32 -3.39
N TRP A 37 5.65 5.75 -2.26
CA TRP A 37 6.13 6.17 -0.94
C TRP A 37 7.64 5.97 -0.77
N ALA A 38 8.16 4.82 -1.22
CA ALA A 38 9.58 4.52 -1.16
C ALA A 38 10.41 5.55 -1.94
N ARG A 39 9.95 5.94 -3.13
CA ARG A 39 10.55 7.00 -3.96
C ARG A 39 10.36 8.41 -3.41
N GLY A 40 9.48 8.59 -2.42
CA GLY A 40 9.17 9.89 -1.84
C GLY A 40 8.23 10.76 -2.66
N GLU A 41 7.50 10.15 -3.60
CA GLU A 41 6.46 10.81 -4.41
C GLU A 41 5.21 11.13 -3.59
N LEU A 42 5.03 10.42 -2.47
CA LEU A 42 3.96 10.63 -1.52
C LEU A 42 4.41 10.37 -0.09
N THR A 43 3.75 11.04 0.84
CA THR A 43 3.91 10.87 2.29
C THR A 43 3.14 9.64 2.78
N GLY A 44 3.46 9.17 4.00
CA GLY A 44 2.71 8.07 4.61
C GLY A 44 1.25 8.43 4.89
N GLU A 45 0.94 9.70 5.13
CA GLU A 45 -0.43 10.18 5.33
C GLU A 45 -1.24 10.14 4.04
N GLU A 46 -0.64 10.59 2.93
CA GLU A 46 -1.25 10.50 1.59
C GLU A 46 -1.47 9.05 1.18
N MET A 47 -0.50 8.16 1.44
CA MET A 47 -0.64 6.72 1.20
C MET A 47 -1.86 6.15 1.94
N LYS A 48 -1.97 6.44 3.24
CA LYS A 48 -3.07 5.98 4.09
C LYS A 48 -4.42 6.51 3.60
N ALA A 49 -4.50 7.79 3.23
CA ALA A 49 -5.71 8.40 2.71
C ALA A 49 -6.15 7.77 1.38
N ALA A 50 -5.19 7.48 0.49
CA ALA A 50 -5.44 6.83 -0.80
C ALA A 50 -5.99 5.41 -0.62
N LEU A 51 -5.40 4.62 0.29
CA LEU A 51 -5.87 3.28 0.63
C LEU A 51 -7.28 3.30 1.23
N LEU A 52 -7.55 4.20 2.19
CA LEU A 52 -8.87 4.32 2.81
C LEU A 52 -9.95 4.66 1.78
N THR A 53 -9.66 5.59 0.87
CA THR A 53 -10.58 5.98 -0.20
C THR A 53 -10.87 4.81 -1.14
N TYR A 54 -9.83 4.08 -1.56
CA TYR A 54 -9.99 2.90 -2.40
C TYR A 54 -10.90 1.84 -1.76
N HIS A 55 -10.66 1.50 -0.49
CA HIS A 55 -11.46 0.49 0.21
C HIS A 55 -12.90 0.94 0.45
N ARG A 56 -13.16 2.23 0.71
CA ARG A 56 -14.52 2.78 0.79
C ARG A 56 -15.26 2.62 -0.53
N ASN A 57 -14.64 2.98 -1.64
CA ASN A 57 -15.24 2.86 -2.96
C ASN A 57 -15.55 1.39 -3.31
N LEU A 58 -14.64 0.48 -2.98
CA LEU A 58 -14.85 -0.96 -3.17
C LEU A 58 -16.03 -1.46 -2.34
N ALA A 59 -16.11 -1.10 -1.06
CA ALA A 59 -17.24 -1.45 -0.21
C ALA A 59 -18.58 -0.88 -0.73
N ASP A 60 -18.57 0.33 -1.29
CA ASP A 60 -19.75 0.95 -1.90
C ASP A 60 -20.18 0.27 -3.20
N GLN A 61 -19.22 -0.25 -3.97
CA GLN A 61 -19.52 -1.06 -5.16
C GLN A 61 -20.15 -2.39 -4.78
N GLU A 62 -19.55 -3.12 -3.83
CA GLU A 62 -20.09 -4.40 -3.34
C GLU A 62 -21.49 -4.24 -2.74
N ARG A 63 -21.75 -3.17 -1.99
CA ARG A 63 -23.10 -2.91 -1.46
C ARG A 63 -24.13 -2.66 -2.55
N ARG A 64 -23.75 -2.07 -3.69
CA ARG A 64 -24.65 -1.80 -4.81
C ARG A 64 -24.87 -3.01 -5.71
N SER A 65 -23.92 -3.94 -5.77
CA SER A 65 -24.05 -5.17 -6.57
C SER A 65 -24.97 -6.20 -5.93
N HIS A 66 -25.21 -6.11 -4.62
CA HIS A 66 -26.07 -7.01 -3.84
C HIS A 66 -27.51 -6.48 -3.61
N VAL A 67 -27.89 -5.38 -4.27
CA VAL A 67 -29.25 -4.79 -4.25
C VAL A 67 -29.89 -4.98 -5.62
#